data_AF-A0A353RLC7-F1
#
_entry.id   AF-A0A353RLC7-F1
#
_cell.length_a   1.000
_cell.length_b   1.000
_cell.length_c   1.000
_cell.angle_alpha   90.00
_cell.angle_beta   90.00
_cell.angle_gamma   90.00
#
_symmetry.space_group_name_H-M   'P 1'
#
loop_
_entity.id
_entity.type
_entity.pdbx_description
1 polymer ?
#
loop_
_entity_poly.entity_id
_entity_poly.type
_entity_poly.pdbx_seq_one_letter_code
_entity_poly.pdbx_strand_id
1 'polypeptide(L)'
;MKLLPSIAFSDFSGSAGNVTARKRGDKTVLSTRTKHSRKKTRFQASTRCRFTDTVRGFSRITEAQRQGWFSLARNLGNYSTSTGKTAISGHNLYVAINTYRRICGKPPCADPPATLRPSRSISYGDFWISPGHIEFTAIGNRENPNEVLHVAMYPAPSPAETGCWNKTVCVAIFPDTNWGDIDITRAFIKKFGAPLAIGQKVFITICWLDSECGYLKNFSQFVFTARETSILGNAAYRPRAKITMDDIIPRTIYSKTACCDYELSNYLRITSNEIVAERLEGETAQSCNIPHKGLSSDFNYERSFQYARGTEEENYIIHYVCVIVLNSVSTRINISMCVGMHTDHINTFGTYCVTK
;
A
#
# COMPACT_ATOMS: atom_id res chain seq x y z
N MET A 1 57.75 30.32 -15.45
CA MET A 1 56.90 31.39 -14.92
C MET A 1 55.47 30.86 -14.82
N LYS A 2 55.03 30.41 -13.63
CA LYS A 2 53.64 30.01 -13.39
C LYS A 2 52.86 31.29 -13.12
N LEU A 3 51.90 31.63 -13.99
CA LEU A 3 50.95 32.71 -13.72
C LEU A 3 50.09 32.30 -12.53
N LEU A 4 50.43 32.82 -11.36
CA LEU A 4 49.55 32.79 -10.19
C LEU A 4 48.39 33.75 -10.50
N PRO A 5 47.11 33.34 -10.30
CA PRO A 5 46.00 34.28 -10.40
C PRO A 5 46.24 35.46 -9.45
N SER A 6 45.97 36.66 -9.93
CA SER A 6 46.33 37.93 -9.26
C SER A 6 45.90 37.97 -7.79
N ILE A 7 46.71 38.67 -6.97
CA ILE A 7 46.52 38.91 -5.53
C ILE A 7 45.13 39.46 -5.13
N ALA A 8 44.35 39.94 -6.10
CA ALA A 8 42.98 40.40 -5.92
C ALA A 8 41.94 39.28 -5.61
N PHE A 9 42.31 38.00 -5.70
CA PHE A 9 41.38 36.87 -5.43
C PHE A 9 41.68 36.08 -4.15
N SER A 10 42.72 36.42 -3.38
CA SER A 10 43.13 35.67 -2.18
C SER A 10 42.19 35.84 -0.98
N ASP A 11 41.35 36.88 -0.99
CA ASP A 11 40.48 37.26 0.14
C ASP A 11 39.01 37.47 -0.25
N PHE A 12 38.54 36.80 -1.31
CA PHE A 12 37.11 36.76 -1.63
C PHE A 12 36.35 35.98 -0.56
N SER A 13 35.72 36.72 0.35
CA SER A 13 34.75 36.22 1.31
C SER A 13 33.48 37.07 1.23
N GLY A 14 32.32 36.42 1.37
CA GLY A 14 31.03 37.10 1.29
C GLY A 14 30.09 36.48 0.28
N SER A 15 28.90 37.07 0.16
CA SER A 15 27.86 36.58 -0.74
C SER A 15 27.51 37.65 -1.76
N ALA A 16 27.54 37.27 -3.05
CA ALA A 16 27.08 38.10 -4.16
C ALA A 16 26.03 37.32 -4.97
N GLY A 17 24.80 37.84 -5.01
CA GLY A 17 23.68 37.20 -5.70
C GLY A 17 23.35 35.81 -5.14
N ASN A 18 23.62 34.76 -5.93
CA ASN A 18 23.42 33.36 -5.53
C ASN A 18 24.72 32.63 -5.17
N VAL A 19 25.88 33.30 -5.19
CA VAL A 19 27.17 32.68 -4.92
C VAL A 19 27.71 33.20 -3.59
N THR A 20 28.10 32.29 -2.71
CA THR A 20 28.82 32.57 -1.48
C THR A 20 30.24 32.04 -1.61
N ALA A 21 31.21 32.93 -1.46
CA ALA A 21 32.63 32.58 -1.38
C ALA A 21 33.03 32.45 0.09
N ARG A 22 33.71 31.36 0.44
CA ARG A 22 34.34 31.18 1.76
C ARG A 22 35.71 30.54 1.64
N LYS A 23 36.62 30.92 2.52
CA LYS A 23 37.95 30.32 2.66
C LYS A 23 37.88 29.09 3.57
N ARG A 24 38.47 27.97 3.15
CA ARG A 24 38.72 26.79 3.99
C ARG A 24 40.19 26.40 3.82
N GLY A 25 41.01 26.72 4.82
CA GLY A 25 42.47 26.61 4.71
C GLY A 25 42.98 27.46 3.54
N ASP A 26 43.83 26.88 2.70
CA ASP A 26 44.42 27.57 1.53
C ASP A 26 43.52 27.59 0.29
N LYS A 27 42.28 27.09 0.40
CA LYS A 27 41.35 27.00 -0.73
C LYS A 27 40.17 27.97 -0.59
N THR A 28 39.85 28.67 -1.67
CA THR A 28 38.59 29.42 -1.82
C THR A 28 37.52 28.49 -2.37
N VAL A 29 36.44 28.31 -1.60
CA VAL A 29 35.28 27.49 -1.99
C VAL A 29 34.13 28.41 -2.37
N LEU A 30 33.68 28.29 -3.62
CA LEU A 30 32.46 28.93 -4.11
C LEU A 30 31.30 27.96 -3.96
N SER A 31 30.26 28.36 -3.24
CA SER A 31 29.01 27.61 -3.14
C SER A 31 27.86 28.44 -3.70
N THR A 32 27.06 27.86 -4.59
CA THR A 32 25.80 28.47 -5.00
C THR A 32 24.71 28.19 -3.97
N ARG A 33 24.04 29.22 -3.44
CA ARG A 33 22.74 29.06 -2.79
C ARG A 33 21.74 28.64 -3.86
N THR A 34 21.35 27.37 -3.84
CA THR A 34 20.18 26.90 -4.58
C THR A 34 18.95 27.55 -3.96
N LYS A 35 18.51 28.69 -4.51
CA LYS A 35 17.24 29.29 -4.09
C LYS A 35 16.13 28.34 -4.55
N HIS A 36 15.27 27.92 -3.63
CA HIS A 36 14.06 27.20 -3.98
C HIS A 36 13.29 28.02 -5.03
N SER A 37 12.76 27.34 -6.05
CA SER A 37 11.87 27.96 -7.03
C SER A 37 10.79 28.76 -6.31
N ARG A 38 10.58 30.02 -6.74
CA ARG A 38 9.45 30.84 -6.25
C ARG A 38 8.09 30.25 -6.67
N LYS A 39 8.06 29.30 -7.61
CA LYS A 39 6.84 28.58 -8.01
C LYS A 39 6.49 27.55 -6.94
N LYS A 40 5.48 27.89 -6.12
CA LYS A 40 4.86 26.99 -5.16
C LYS A 40 3.82 26.14 -5.87
N THR A 41 3.93 24.81 -5.80
CA THR A 41 2.89 23.95 -6.38
C THR A 41 1.61 24.02 -5.52
N ARG A 42 0.44 23.73 -6.12
CA ARG A 42 -0.84 23.67 -5.39
C ARG A 42 -0.76 22.71 -4.19
N PHE A 43 -0.09 21.58 -4.36
CA PHE A 43 0.15 20.61 -3.30
C PHE A 43 1.01 21.17 -2.17
N GLN A 44 2.13 21.84 -2.49
CA GLN A 44 2.96 22.51 -1.47
C GLN A 44 2.19 23.60 -0.73
N ALA A 45 1.26 24.29 -1.40
CA ALA A 45 0.36 25.26 -0.76
C ALA A 45 -0.61 24.60 0.21
N SER A 46 -1.33 23.58 -0.24
CA SER A 46 -2.27 22.84 0.60
C SER A 46 -1.59 22.25 1.85
N THR A 47 -0.43 21.60 1.70
CA THR A 47 0.31 21.04 2.85
C THR A 47 0.71 22.11 3.86
N ARG A 48 1.23 23.26 3.40
CA ARG A 48 1.59 24.36 4.30
C ARG A 48 0.37 24.94 5.01
N CYS A 49 -0.73 25.18 4.30
CA CYS A 49 -1.97 25.67 4.89
C CYS A 49 -2.47 24.70 5.98
N ARG A 50 -2.51 23.40 5.67
CA ARG A 50 -2.91 22.38 6.63
C ARG A 50 -2.07 22.38 7.90
N PHE A 51 -0.75 22.44 7.76
CA PHE A 51 0.16 22.50 8.90
C PHE A 51 -0.04 23.78 9.71
N THR A 52 -0.11 24.94 9.05
CA THR A 52 -0.36 26.23 9.70
C THR A 52 -1.68 26.25 10.46
N ASP A 53 -2.74 25.71 9.89
CA ASP A 53 -4.04 25.59 10.56
C ASP A 53 -3.95 24.71 11.81
N THR A 54 -3.25 23.57 11.74
CA THR A 54 -3.07 22.67 12.89
C THR A 54 -2.32 23.38 14.00
N VAL A 55 -1.23 24.10 13.68
CA VAL A 55 -0.46 24.89 14.66
C VAL A 55 -1.35 25.97 15.30
N ARG A 56 -2.13 26.70 14.51
CA ARG A 56 -3.10 27.69 15.01
C ARG A 56 -4.22 27.06 15.86
N GLY A 57 -4.51 25.77 15.67
CA GLY A 57 -5.45 25.04 16.51
C GLY A 57 -5.03 24.99 17.98
N PHE A 58 -3.73 24.90 18.27
CA PHE A 58 -3.23 24.82 19.65
C PHE A 58 -3.45 26.11 20.45
N SER A 59 -3.43 27.28 19.80
CA SER A 59 -3.74 28.53 20.49
C SER A 59 -5.23 28.71 20.76
N ARG A 60 -6.10 27.97 20.07
CA ARG A 60 -7.57 28.05 20.21
C ARG A 60 -8.14 27.13 21.29
N ILE A 61 -7.39 26.11 21.72
CA ILE A 61 -7.81 25.24 22.82
C ILE A 61 -7.64 25.92 24.17
N THR A 62 -8.37 25.44 25.17
CA THR A 62 -8.36 25.98 26.54
C THR A 62 -7.03 25.70 27.24
N GLU A 63 -6.72 26.44 28.30
CA GLU A 63 -5.51 26.19 29.08
C GLU A 63 -5.52 24.80 29.72
N ALA A 64 -6.67 24.34 30.24
CA ALA A 64 -6.81 22.99 30.78
C ALA A 64 -6.48 21.91 29.73
N GLN A 65 -6.94 22.10 28.49
CA GLN A 65 -6.60 21.21 27.36
C GLN A 65 -5.10 21.21 27.07
N ARG A 66 -4.45 22.38 27.04
CA ARG A 66 -2.99 22.48 26.84
C ARG A 66 -2.22 21.76 27.95
N GLN A 67 -2.63 21.93 29.20
CA GLN A 67 -2.03 21.22 30.34
C GLN A 67 -2.18 19.70 30.22
N GLY A 68 -3.31 19.23 29.72
CA GLY A 68 -3.50 17.82 29.36
C GLY A 68 -2.46 17.35 28.33
N TRP A 69 -2.24 18.10 27.25
CA TRP A 69 -1.23 17.79 26.24
C TRP A 69 0.21 17.84 26.78
N PHE A 70 0.54 18.79 27.65
CA PHE A 70 1.85 18.85 28.31
C PHE A 70 2.07 17.64 29.22
N SER A 71 1.04 17.22 29.95
CA SER A 71 1.10 16.05 30.83
C SER A 71 1.29 14.77 30.03
N LEU A 72 0.52 14.59 28.95
CA LEU A 72 0.66 13.45 28.05
C LEU A 72 2.06 13.38 27.43
N ALA A 73 2.57 14.52 26.96
CA ALA A 73 3.91 14.60 26.36
C ALA A 73 5.02 14.29 27.36
N ARG A 74 4.89 14.71 28.62
CA ARG A 74 5.85 14.38 29.70
C ARG A 74 5.89 12.87 29.95
N ASN A 75 4.73 12.20 29.93
CA ASN A 75 4.63 10.77 30.16
C ASN A 75 5.26 9.92 29.05
N LEU A 76 5.45 10.47 27.84
CA LEU A 76 6.15 9.78 26.75
C LEU A 76 7.67 9.66 26.96
N GLY A 77 8.23 10.46 27.86
CA GLY A 77 9.66 10.46 28.16
C GLY A 77 10.54 11.00 27.04
N ASN A 78 11.82 10.63 27.07
CA ASN A 78 12.84 11.09 26.13
C ASN A 78 13.07 10.09 25.01
N TYR A 79 13.31 10.58 23.80
CA TYR A 79 13.75 9.80 22.65
C TYR A 79 15.14 10.22 22.19
N SER A 80 15.88 9.27 21.61
CA SER A 80 17.22 9.51 21.07
C SER A 80 17.15 10.20 19.70
N THR A 81 18.02 11.18 19.51
CA THR A 81 18.28 11.88 18.26
C THR A 81 19.78 11.82 17.95
N SER A 82 20.19 12.20 16.75
CA SER A 82 21.62 12.29 16.38
C SER A 82 22.41 13.26 17.25
N THR A 83 21.74 14.16 17.98
CA THR A 83 22.35 15.17 18.86
C THR A 83 22.14 14.88 20.35
N GLY A 84 21.59 13.71 20.72
CA GLY A 84 21.33 13.33 22.12
C GLY A 84 19.86 12.99 22.40
N LYS A 85 19.47 12.95 23.67
CA LYS A 85 18.09 12.66 24.09
C LYS A 85 17.25 13.94 24.16
N THR A 86 16.01 13.89 23.68
CA THR A 86 15.08 15.03 23.74
C THR A 86 13.66 14.55 24.05
N ALA A 87 12.82 15.43 24.59
CA ALA A 87 11.40 15.16 24.85
C ALA A 87 10.52 15.90 23.84
N ILE A 88 9.39 15.32 23.49
CA ILE A 88 8.38 16.02 22.70
C ILE A 88 7.65 17.03 23.60
N SER A 89 7.43 18.25 23.11
CA SER A 89 6.60 19.23 23.83
C SER A 89 5.11 18.95 23.61
N GLY A 90 4.24 19.37 24.54
CA GLY A 90 2.79 19.22 24.38
C GLY A 90 2.24 19.87 23.10
N HIS A 91 2.78 21.04 22.73
CA HIS A 91 2.49 21.67 21.44
C HIS A 91 2.88 20.78 20.25
N ASN A 92 4.09 20.23 20.24
CA ASN A 92 4.55 19.39 19.13
C ASN A 92 3.79 18.07 19.06
N LEU A 93 3.41 17.50 20.22
CA LEU A 93 2.57 16.30 20.28
C LEU A 93 1.17 16.57 19.72
N TYR A 94 0.54 17.68 20.13
CA TYR A 94 -0.74 18.13 19.58
C TYR A 94 -0.67 18.28 18.06
N VAL A 95 0.37 18.96 17.55
CA VAL A 95 0.53 19.19 16.11
C VAL A 95 0.77 17.88 15.37
N ALA A 96 1.60 16.98 15.91
CA ALA A 96 1.88 15.69 15.30
C ALA A 96 0.60 14.85 15.16
N ILE A 97 -0.13 14.65 16.26
CA ILE A 97 -1.37 13.85 16.27
C ILE A 97 -2.44 14.46 15.36
N ASN A 98 -2.71 15.77 15.51
CA ASN A 98 -3.79 16.40 14.75
C ASN A 98 -3.46 16.56 13.26
N THR A 99 -2.18 16.58 12.88
CA THR A 99 -1.79 16.51 11.47
C THR A 99 -2.21 15.19 10.85
N TYR A 100 -1.93 14.06 11.52
CA TYR A 100 -2.27 12.74 11.02
C TYR A 100 -3.77 12.43 11.10
N ARG A 101 -4.48 12.85 12.17
CA ARG A 101 -5.95 12.83 12.20
C ARG A 101 -6.54 13.51 10.96
N ARG A 102 -6.05 14.71 10.62
CA ARG A 102 -6.49 15.45 9.43
C ARG A 102 -6.06 14.79 8.12
N ILE A 103 -4.91 14.11 8.06
CA ILE A 103 -4.52 13.30 6.89
C ILE A 103 -5.54 12.17 6.68
N CYS A 104 -5.99 11.54 7.75
CA CYS A 104 -7.01 10.49 7.75
C CYS A 104 -8.45 11.02 7.62
N GLY A 105 -8.66 12.31 7.35
CA GLY A 105 -9.99 12.92 7.20
C GLY A 105 -10.75 13.15 8.50
N LYS A 106 -10.12 12.98 9.67
CA LYS A 106 -10.72 13.24 10.99
C LYS A 106 -10.52 14.69 11.42
N PRO A 107 -11.46 15.28 12.19
CA PRO A 107 -11.29 16.62 12.75
C PRO A 107 -10.16 16.63 13.80
N PRO A 108 -9.51 17.78 14.04
CA PRO A 108 -8.56 17.90 15.14
C PRO A 108 -9.25 17.67 16.48
N CYS A 109 -8.57 16.99 17.39
CA CYS A 109 -9.02 16.78 18.76
C CYS A 109 -8.43 17.86 19.66
N ALA A 110 -9.28 18.54 20.42
CA ALA A 110 -8.89 19.60 21.35
C ALA A 110 -8.25 19.01 22.61
N ASP A 111 -8.85 17.97 23.16
CA ASP A 111 -8.36 17.23 24.32
C ASP A 111 -7.29 16.19 23.90
N PRO A 112 -6.28 15.92 24.75
CA PRO A 112 -5.36 14.82 24.53
C PRO A 112 -6.12 13.48 24.56
N PRO A 113 -5.73 12.49 23.73
CA PRO A 113 -6.33 11.16 23.81
C PRO A 113 -6.04 10.52 25.17
N ALA A 114 -7.07 9.90 25.77
CA ALA A 114 -6.93 9.21 27.06
C ALA A 114 -5.92 8.05 27.02
N THR A 115 -5.78 7.42 25.85
CA THR A 115 -4.79 6.37 25.61
C THR A 115 -4.17 6.57 24.24
N LEU A 116 -2.84 6.60 24.19
CA LEU A 116 -2.12 6.64 22.93
C LEU A 116 -2.12 5.26 22.28
N ARG A 117 -2.56 5.23 21.02
CA ARG A 117 -2.52 4.05 20.16
C ARG A 117 -1.47 4.29 19.09
N PRO A 118 -0.21 3.89 19.32
CA PRO A 118 0.85 4.10 18.35
C PRO A 118 0.53 3.32 17.07
N SER A 119 0.85 3.92 15.93
CA SER A 119 0.83 3.20 14.66
C SER A 119 1.70 1.94 14.73
N ARG A 120 1.38 0.97 13.88
CA ARG A 120 2.02 -0.34 13.86
C ARG A 120 2.69 -0.58 12.51
N SER A 121 3.87 -1.20 12.55
CA SER A 121 4.54 -1.67 11.34
C SER A 121 3.70 -2.73 10.64
N ILE A 122 3.87 -2.85 9.33
CA ILE A 122 3.17 -3.88 8.56
C ILE A 122 3.97 -5.18 8.54
N SER A 123 3.28 -6.31 8.51
CA SER A 123 3.77 -7.53 7.84
C SER A 123 3.36 -7.48 6.37
N TYR A 124 4.15 -8.12 5.50
CA TYR A 124 3.91 -8.17 4.06
C TYR A 124 4.55 -9.42 3.46
N GLY A 125 4.07 -9.85 2.28
CA GLY A 125 4.59 -10.98 1.53
C GLY A 125 5.67 -10.57 0.54
N ASP A 126 5.26 -9.98 -0.58
CA ASP A 126 6.13 -9.44 -1.63
C ASP A 126 5.56 -8.13 -2.17
N PHE A 127 6.31 -7.43 -3.01
CA PHE A 127 5.90 -6.16 -3.58
C PHE A 127 6.59 -5.90 -4.91
N TRP A 128 5.88 -5.22 -5.80
CA TRP A 128 6.37 -4.75 -7.08
C TRP A 128 6.59 -3.25 -7.01
N ILE A 129 7.76 -2.82 -7.47
CA ILE A 129 8.11 -1.42 -7.62
C ILE A 129 8.64 -1.26 -9.03
N SER A 130 7.76 -0.91 -9.95
CA SER A 130 8.05 -0.72 -11.36
C SER A 130 7.30 0.52 -11.88
N PRO A 131 7.55 0.96 -13.12
CA PRO A 131 6.81 2.06 -13.73
C PRO A 131 5.29 1.83 -13.77
N GLY A 132 4.87 0.58 -13.99
CA GLY A 132 3.47 0.19 -14.12
C GLY A 132 2.82 -0.30 -12.83
N HIS A 133 3.60 -0.78 -11.86
CA HIS A 133 3.08 -1.45 -10.67
C HIS A 133 3.87 -1.04 -9.42
N ILE A 134 3.19 -0.37 -8.49
CA ILE A 134 3.64 -0.08 -7.13
C ILE A 134 2.66 -0.76 -6.18
N GLU A 135 2.88 -2.06 -5.99
CA GLU A 135 1.92 -2.94 -5.33
C GLU A 135 2.57 -3.69 -4.19
N PHE A 136 1.89 -3.77 -3.05
CA PHE A 136 2.28 -4.62 -1.93
C PHE A 136 1.25 -5.71 -1.78
N THR A 137 1.73 -6.93 -1.50
CA THR A 137 0.89 -8.12 -1.36
C THR A 137 0.99 -8.72 0.02
N ALA A 138 -0.07 -9.43 0.43
CA ALA A 138 -0.15 -10.12 1.71
C ALA A 138 0.17 -9.23 2.92
N ILE A 139 -0.26 -7.97 2.89
CA ILE A 139 -0.23 -7.06 4.03
C ILE A 139 -1.10 -7.67 5.13
N GLY A 140 -0.54 -7.79 6.34
CA GLY A 140 -1.29 -8.29 7.49
C GLY A 140 -2.50 -7.41 7.80
N ASN A 141 -3.59 -8.05 8.23
CA ASN A 141 -4.85 -7.38 8.52
C ASN A 141 -4.72 -6.28 9.59
N ARG A 142 -5.63 -5.31 9.53
CA ARG A 142 -5.85 -4.36 10.61
C ARG A 142 -6.28 -5.08 11.90
N GLU A 143 -5.83 -4.58 13.04
CA GLU A 143 -6.17 -5.14 14.35
C GLU A 143 -7.40 -4.46 14.95
N ASN A 144 -7.77 -3.27 14.46
CA ASN A 144 -8.97 -2.56 14.89
C ASN A 144 -9.68 -1.84 13.74
N PRO A 145 -10.99 -1.54 13.86
CA PRO A 145 -11.77 -0.93 12.77
C PRO A 145 -11.36 0.51 12.40
N ASN A 146 -10.65 1.22 13.29
CA ASN A 146 -10.23 2.61 13.07
C ASN A 146 -8.89 2.72 12.36
N GLU A 147 -8.16 1.60 12.23
CA GLU A 147 -6.89 1.54 11.52
C GLU A 147 -7.10 1.76 10.04
N VAL A 148 -6.26 2.64 9.50
CA VAL A 148 -6.10 2.89 8.08
C VAL A 148 -4.65 2.69 7.71
N LEU A 149 -4.40 2.23 6.50
CA LEU A 149 -3.05 2.03 6.00
C LEU A 149 -2.52 3.35 5.45
N HIS A 150 -1.54 3.91 6.15
CA HIS A 150 -0.87 5.14 5.74
C HIS A 150 0.37 4.84 4.92
N VAL A 151 0.45 5.39 3.71
CA VAL A 151 1.60 5.22 2.80
C VAL A 151 2.23 6.57 2.48
N ALA A 152 3.51 6.71 2.78
CA ALA A 152 4.34 7.85 2.39
C ALA A 152 5.51 7.40 1.54
N MET A 153 5.84 8.18 0.51
CA MET A 153 6.90 7.81 -0.43
C MET A 153 7.74 9.02 -0.83
N TYR A 154 8.95 8.77 -1.29
CA TYR A 154 9.80 9.73 -1.97
C TYR A 154 10.60 9.02 -3.08
N PRO A 155 10.30 9.31 -4.36
CA PRO A 155 11.13 8.86 -5.46
C PRO A 155 12.39 9.72 -5.53
N ALA A 156 13.55 9.11 -5.32
CA ALA A 156 14.82 9.81 -5.34
C ALA A 156 15.15 10.24 -6.79
N PRO A 157 15.57 11.49 -7.03
CA PRO A 157 16.01 11.94 -8.36
C PRO A 157 17.31 11.26 -8.82
N SER A 158 18.12 10.78 -7.88
CA SER A 158 19.39 10.10 -8.14
C SER A 158 19.46 8.77 -7.39
N PRO A 159 19.93 7.68 -8.04
CA PRO A 159 20.21 6.41 -7.38
C PRO A 159 21.26 6.53 -6.25
N ALA A 160 22.07 7.58 -6.24
CA ALA A 160 23.08 7.80 -5.21
C ALA A 160 22.53 8.43 -3.92
N GLU A 161 21.29 8.95 -3.90
CA GLU A 161 20.73 9.51 -2.68
C GLU A 161 20.59 8.42 -1.59
N THR A 162 21.04 8.75 -0.38
CA THR A 162 20.92 7.92 0.83
C THR A 162 20.27 8.74 1.95
N GLY A 163 19.61 8.07 2.90
CA GLY A 163 19.08 8.72 4.11
C GLY A 163 17.96 9.74 3.90
N CYS A 164 17.19 9.67 2.82
CA CYS A 164 16.14 10.65 2.48
C CYS A 164 14.79 10.41 3.17
N TRP A 165 14.78 9.79 4.35
CA TRP A 165 13.55 9.45 5.09
C TRP A 165 12.70 10.66 5.48
N ASN A 166 13.35 11.79 5.74
CA ASN A 166 12.68 13.06 6.05
C ASN A 166 12.03 13.74 4.82
N LYS A 167 12.22 13.20 3.61
CA LYS A 167 11.63 13.72 2.36
C LYS A 167 10.37 12.96 1.94
N THR A 168 10.00 11.87 2.61
CA THR A 168 8.78 11.12 2.30
C THR A 168 7.55 12.00 2.50
N VAL A 169 6.58 11.85 1.61
CA VAL A 169 5.31 12.57 1.67
C VAL A 169 4.17 11.58 1.59
N CYS A 170 3.08 11.82 2.32
CA CYS A 170 1.88 11.00 2.21
C CYS A 170 1.39 10.97 0.76
N VAL A 171 1.28 9.76 0.23
CA VAL A 171 0.82 9.44 -1.13
C VAL A 171 -0.63 8.96 -1.08
N ALA A 172 -0.93 8.05 -0.17
CA ALA A 172 -2.24 7.42 -0.06
C ALA A 172 -2.58 7.06 1.39
N ILE A 173 -3.89 7.01 1.65
CA ILE A 173 -4.50 6.41 2.84
C ILE A 173 -5.50 5.39 2.33
N PHE A 174 -5.35 4.13 2.74
CA PHE A 174 -6.31 3.07 2.40
C PHE A 174 -7.12 2.72 3.65
N PRO A 175 -8.46 2.76 3.60
CA PRO A 175 -9.30 2.35 4.73
C PRO A 175 -9.21 0.84 4.99
N ASP A 176 -8.93 0.05 3.95
CA ASP A 176 -8.71 -1.38 4.03
C ASP A 176 -7.78 -1.84 2.90
N THR A 177 -7.34 -3.09 2.98
CA THR A 177 -6.64 -3.79 1.90
C THR A 177 -7.62 -4.60 1.06
N ASN A 178 -7.27 -4.84 -0.20
CA ASN A 178 -7.98 -5.82 -1.01
C ASN A 178 -7.36 -7.20 -0.75
N TRP A 179 -7.86 -7.96 0.23
CA TRP A 179 -7.32 -9.28 0.62
C TRP A 179 -5.82 -9.28 0.90
N GLY A 180 -5.35 -8.26 1.62
CA GLY A 180 -3.93 -8.07 1.90
C GLY A 180 -3.15 -7.37 0.78
N ASP A 181 -3.75 -7.07 -0.37
CA ASP A 181 -3.06 -6.37 -1.44
C ASP A 181 -3.46 -4.89 -1.49
N ILE A 182 -2.51 -4.04 -1.89
CA ILE A 182 -2.73 -2.63 -2.19
C ILE A 182 -2.02 -2.25 -3.48
N ASP A 183 -2.69 -1.44 -4.31
CA ASP A 183 -2.08 -0.78 -5.47
C ASP A 183 -1.96 0.72 -5.23
N ILE A 184 -0.72 1.19 -5.18
CA ILE A 184 -0.35 2.58 -4.91
C ILE A 184 -0.04 3.33 -6.22
N THR A 185 0.06 2.64 -7.36
CA THR A 185 0.54 3.17 -8.65
C THR A 185 -0.17 4.45 -9.04
N ARG A 186 -1.50 4.44 -9.07
CA ARG A 186 -2.30 5.60 -9.46
C ARG A 186 -2.13 6.77 -8.49
N ALA A 187 -2.09 6.50 -7.19
CA ALA A 187 -1.90 7.53 -6.16
C ALA A 187 -0.50 8.15 -6.25
N PHE A 188 0.52 7.34 -6.53
CA PHE A 188 1.88 7.78 -6.78
C PHE A 188 1.97 8.71 -8.00
N ILE A 189 1.45 8.29 -9.16
CA ILE A 189 1.48 9.10 -10.39
C ILE A 189 0.71 10.41 -10.18
N LYS A 190 -0.45 10.37 -9.52
CA LYS A 190 -1.20 11.59 -9.17
C LYS A 190 -0.39 12.55 -8.28
N LYS A 191 0.45 12.01 -7.39
CA LYS A 191 1.25 12.80 -6.45
C LYS A 191 2.50 13.40 -7.08
N PHE A 192 3.23 12.62 -7.88
CA PHE A 192 4.55 12.99 -8.41
C PHE A 192 4.52 13.41 -9.89
N GLY A 193 3.42 13.16 -10.60
CA GLY A 193 3.19 13.60 -11.98
C GLY A 193 3.82 12.71 -13.05
N ALA A 194 4.53 11.65 -12.66
CA ALA A 194 5.16 10.70 -13.57
C ALA A 194 5.23 9.32 -12.93
N PRO A 195 5.25 8.23 -13.72
CA PRO A 195 5.57 6.89 -13.23
C PRO A 195 7.02 6.83 -12.75
N LEU A 196 7.36 5.77 -12.02
CA LEU A 196 8.75 5.48 -11.69
C LEU A 196 9.55 5.14 -12.95
N ALA A 197 10.84 5.46 -12.94
CA ALA A 197 11.78 4.94 -13.93
C ALA A 197 12.46 3.66 -13.41
N ILE A 198 12.71 2.68 -14.27
CA ILE A 198 13.55 1.53 -13.91
C ILE A 198 14.92 2.04 -13.47
N GLY A 199 15.47 1.47 -12.38
CA GLY A 199 16.71 1.94 -11.76
C GLY A 199 16.52 3.11 -10.79
N GLN A 200 15.32 3.70 -10.69
CA GLN A 200 15.05 4.78 -9.74
C GLN A 200 14.89 4.24 -8.32
N LYS A 201 15.62 4.84 -7.37
CA LYS A 201 15.50 4.52 -5.96
C LYS A 201 14.25 5.18 -5.35
N VAL A 202 13.52 4.46 -4.51
CA VAL A 202 12.32 4.94 -3.83
C VAL A 202 12.40 4.63 -2.35
N PHE A 203 12.13 5.64 -1.53
CA PHE A 203 11.97 5.52 -0.08
C PHE A 203 10.49 5.39 0.23
N ILE A 204 10.09 4.36 0.97
CA ILE A 204 8.69 4.08 1.31
C ILE A 204 8.59 3.94 2.83
N THR A 205 7.57 4.56 3.41
CA THR A 205 7.18 4.40 4.80
C THR A 205 5.71 4.02 4.84
N ILE A 206 5.40 2.92 5.49
CA ILE A 206 4.04 2.35 5.53
C ILE A 206 3.71 1.79 6.92
N CYS A 207 2.49 2.01 7.37
CA CYS A 207 2.02 1.55 8.67
C CYS A 207 0.50 1.48 8.75
N TRP A 208 0.01 0.65 9.67
CA TRP A 208 -1.35 0.76 10.19
C TRP A 208 -1.40 1.90 11.19
N LEU A 209 -2.28 2.88 10.96
CA LEU A 209 -2.45 4.07 11.78
C LEU A 209 -3.90 4.12 12.27
N ASP A 210 -4.11 4.13 13.59
CA ASP A 210 -5.43 4.42 14.16
C ASP A 210 -5.82 5.86 13.78
N SER A 211 -6.81 6.00 12.90
CA SER A 211 -7.26 7.29 12.37
C SER A 211 -7.87 8.20 13.43
N GLU A 212 -8.45 7.62 14.50
CA GLU A 212 -8.95 8.36 15.65
C GLU A 212 -7.80 8.78 16.58
N CYS A 213 -6.74 8.00 16.75
CA CYS A 213 -5.62 8.46 17.58
C CYS A 213 -4.71 9.45 16.82
N GLY A 214 -4.35 9.14 15.57
CA GLY A 214 -3.40 9.90 14.77
C GLY A 214 -1.94 9.84 15.26
N TYR A 215 -1.61 8.96 16.21
CA TYR A 215 -0.26 8.87 16.78
C TYR A 215 0.67 8.00 15.93
N LEU A 216 1.32 8.62 14.94
CA LEU A 216 2.34 7.94 14.14
C LEU A 216 3.62 7.74 14.96
N LYS A 217 3.97 6.48 15.23
CA LYS A 217 5.16 6.09 16.00
C LYS A 217 5.93 4.94 15.35
N ASN A 218 5.29 3.79 15.12
CA ASN A 218 5.95 2.64 14.49
C ASN A 218 5.49 2.50 13.04
N PHE A 219 6.45 2.20 12.16
CA PHE A 219 6.21 2.08 10.74
C PHE A 219 7.31 1.22 10.11
N SER A 220 6.98 0.57 9.00
CA SER A 220 7.96 -0.13 8.18
C SER A 220 8.61 0.85 7.21
N GLN A 221 9.93 0.77 7.07
CA GLN A 221 10.72 1.61 6.18
C GLN A 221 11.45 0.77 5.15
N PHE A 222 11.31 1.16 3.88
CA PHE A 222 11.85 0.43 2.74
C PHE A 222 12.61 1.36 1.80
N VAL A 223 13.76 0.90 1.30
CA VAL A 223 14.50 1.56 0.22
C VAL A 223 14.78 0.54 -0.85
N PHE A 224 14.17 0.73 -2.01
CA PHE A 224 14.34 -0.20 -3.13
C PHE A 224 14.52 0.55 -4.43
N THR A 225 15.06 -0.16 -5.41
CA THR A 225 15.26 0.33 -6.77
C THR A 225 14.17 -0.26 -7.64
N ALA A 226 13.49 0.58 -8.42
CA ALA A 226 12.46 0.13 -9.32
C ALA A 226 13.03 -0.82 -10.38
N ARG A 227 12.35 -1.95 -10.59
CA ARG A 227 12.76 -3.01 -11.53
C ARG A 227 11.52 -3.74 -12.07
N GLU A 228 11.71 -4.62 -13.05
CA GLU A 228 10.60 -5.33 -13.71
C GLU A 228 10.01 -6.47 -12.86
N THR A 229 10.83 -7.08 -12.00
CA THR A 229 10.43 -8.19 -11.15
C THR A 229 10.08 -7.76 -9.72
N SER A 230 9.33 -8.60 -9.03
CA SER A 230 9.03 -8.44 -7.61
C SER A 230 10.31 -8.35 -6.78
N ILE A 231 10.26 -7.66 -5.64
CA ILE A 231 11.46 -7.33 -4.88
C ILE A 231 12.01 -8.51 -4.09
N LEU A 232 11.15 -9.39 -3.56
CA LEU A 232 11.58 -10.55 -2.78
C LEU A 232 11.61 -11.82 -3.62
N GLY A 233 10.56 -12.11 -4.38
CA GLY A 233 10.42 -13.35 -5.15
C GLY A 233 11.11 -13.35 -6.51
N ASN A 234 11.59 -12.20 -7.00
CA ASN A 234 12.13 -12.03 -8.37
C ASN A 234 11.17 -12.56 -9.46
N ALA A 235 9.87 -12.40 -9.24
CA ALA A 235 8.83 -12.89 -10.15
C ALA A 235 8.34 -11.76 -11.07
N ALA A 236 7.99 -12.11 -12.32
CA ALA A 236 7.25 -11.19 -13.18
C ALA A 236 5.92 -10.80 -12.53
N TYR A 237 5.50 -9.54 -12.74
CA TYR A 237 4.19 -9.10 -12.27
C TYR A 237 3.09 -9.92 -12.94
N ARG A 238 2.11 -10.35 -12.14
CA ARG A 238 0.90 -11.00 -12.61
C ARG A 238 -0.28 -10.36 -11.89
N PRO A 239 -1.27 -9.80 -12.59
CA PRO A 239 -2.46 -9.24 -11.96
C PRO A 239 -3.29 -10.37 -11.35
N ARG A 240 -3.96 -10.08 -10.24
CA ARG A 240 -4.91 -11.01 -9.65
C ARG A 240 -5.97 -11.40 -10.68
N ALA A 241 -6.26 -12.69 -10.75
CA ALA A 241 -7.27 -13.23 -11.64
C ALA A 241 -8.65 -13.09 -11.00
N LYS A 242 -9.62 -12.50 -11.70
CA LYS A 242 -11.03 -12.46 -11.28
C LYS A 242 -11.90 -12.82 -12.48
N ILE A 243 -12.86 -13.70 -12.25
CA ILE A 243 -13.93 -14.06 -13.17
C ILE A 243 -15.25 -13.71 -12.48
N THR A 244 -16.12 -13.06 -13.24
CA THR A 244 -17.49 -12.80 -12.85
C THR A 244 -18.48 -13.44 -13.84
N MET A 245 -19.78 -13.31 -13.59
CA MET A 245 -20.83 -13.76 -14.52
C MET A 245 -20.68 -13.18 -15.94
N ASP A 246 -20.10 -11.98 -16.09
CA ASP A 246 -19.89 -11.35 -17.41
C ASP A 246 -18.80 -12.06 -18.23
N ASP A 247 -17.92 -12.80 -17.55
CA ASP A 247 -16.77 -13.47 -18.15
C ASP A 247 -17.04 -14.94 -18.52
N ILE A 248 -18.19 -15.50 -18.11
CA ILE A 248 -18.53 -16.91 -18.33
C ILE A 248 -19.54 -17.10 -19.46
N ILE A 249 -19.61 -18.32 -19.98
CA ILE A 249 -20.72 -18.78 -20.81
C ILE A 249 -21.75 -19.40 -19.86
N PRO A 250 -22.87 -18.70 -19.53
CA PRO A 250 -23.73 -19.07 -18.40
C PRO A 250 -24.54 -20.36 -18.64
N ARG A 251 -24.64 -20.82 -19.89
CA ARG A 251 -25.29 -22.09 -20.22
C ARG A 251 -24.59 -22.76 -21.38
N THR A 252 -24.26 -24.01 -21.19
CA THR A 252 -23.82 -24.94 -22.23
C THR A 252 -24.87 -26.03 -22.40
N ILE A 253 -24.61 -26.99 -23.28
CA ILE A 253 -25.45 -28.19 -23.39
C ILE A 253 -25.34 -29.11 -22.17
N TYR A 254 -24.28 -28.97 -21.36
CA TYR A 254 -23.95 -29.88 -20.25
C TYR A 254 -24.04 -29.22 -18.87
N SER A 255 -24.03 -27.90 -18.81
CA SER A 255 -23.95 -27.16 -17.55
C SER A 255 -24.66 -25.81 -17.65
N LYS A 256 -25.13 -25.31 -16.52
CA LYS A 256 -25.67 -23.97 -16.34
C LYS A 256 -25.03 -23.34 -15.11
N THR A 257 -24.69 -22.06 -15.18
CA THR A 257 -24.09 -21.31 -14.09
C THR A 257 -24.99 -20.14 -13.77
N ALA A 258 -25.49 -20.10 -12.53
CA ALA A 258 -26.39 -19.06 -12.05
C ALA A 258 -25.65 -17.93 -11.33
N CYS A 259 -24.50 -18.24 -10.74
CA CYS A 259 -23.64 -17.27 -10.06
C CYS A 259 -22.17 -17.67 -10.25
N CYS A 260 -21.31 -16.67 -10.47
CA CYS A 260 -19.88 -16.84 -10.51
C CYS A 260 -19.22 -15.53 -10.08
N ASP A 261 -18.60 -15.54 -8.91
CA ASP A 261 -17.53 -14.64 -8.52
C ASP A 261 -16.36 -15.54 -8.11
N TYR A 262 -15.33 -15.61 -8.94
CA TYR A 262 -14.17 -16.46 -8.71
C TYR A 262 -12.91 -15.62 -8.80
N GLU A 263 -12.11 -15.64 -7.74
CA GLU A 263 -10.92 -14.82 -7.66
C GLU A 263 -9.74 -15.66 -7.17
N LEU A 264 -8.57 -15.39 -7.74
CA LEU A 264 -7.35 -16.15 -7.53
C LEU A 264 -6.18 -15.21 -7.28
N SER A 265 -5.64 -15.28 -6.06
CA SER A 265 -4.44 -14.55 -5.66
C SER A 265 -3.19 -15.24 -6.18
N ASN A 266 -2.37 -14.48 -6.92
CA ASN A 266 -1.10 -14.96 -7.46
C ASN A 266 -0.06 -15.26 -6.38
N TYR A 267 0.02 -14.43 -5.33
CA TYR A 267 1.09 -14.56 -4.33
C TYR A 267 0.73 -15.58 -3.25
N LEU A 268 -0.38 -15.38 -2.53
CA LEU A 268 -0.76 -16.22 -1.40
C LEU A 268 -1.22 -17.64 -1.77
N ARG A 269 -1.34 -17.95 -3.08
CA ARG A 269 -1.92 -19.20 -3.57
C ARG A 269 -3.24 -19.51 -2.87
N ILE A 270 -4.13 -18.53 -2.85
CA ILE A 270 -5.48 -18.67 -2.33
C ILE A 270 -6.44 -18.32 -3.45
N THR A 271 -7.57 -19.02 -3.47
CA THR A 271 -8.73 -18.64 -4.25
C THR A 271 -9.86 -18.31 -3.30
N SER A 272 -10.73 -17.41 -3.70
CA SER A 272 -12.01 -17.26 -3.03
C SER A 272 -13.09 -17.09 -4.07
N ASN A 273 -14.24 -17.69 -3.76
CA ASN A 273 -15.30 -17.77 -4.72
C ASN A 273 -16.68 -17.85 -4.07
N GLU A 274 -17.67 -17.58 -4.91
CA GLU A 274 -19.06 -17.99 -4.80
C GLU A 274 -19.49 -18.41 -6.21
N ILE A 275 -19.74 -19.71 -6.40
CA ILE A 275 -20.14 -20.26 -7.70
C ILE A 275 -21.34 -21.17 -7.49
N VAL A 276 -22.41 -20.89 -8.23
CA VAL A 276 -23.61 -21.74 -8.29
C VAL A 276 -23.71 -22.32 -9.69
N ALA A 277 -23.58 -23.64 -9.79
CA ALA A 277 -23.59 -24.37 -11.05
C ALA A 277 -24.55 -25.57 -10.99
N GLU A 278 -25.18 -25.85 -12.11
CA GLU A 278 -26.14 -26.91 -12.32
C GLU A 278 -25.63 -27.79 -13.48
N ARG A 279 -25.57 -29.10 -13.26
CA ARG A 279 -25.30 -30.09 -14.29
C ARG A 279 -26.59 -30.37 -15.07
N LEU A 280 -26.49 -30.39 -16.39
CA LEU A 280 -27.58 -30.72 -17.30
C LEU A 280 -27.38 -32.12 -17.91
N GLU A 281 -28.46 -32.72 -18.40
CA GLU A 281 -28.44 -34.07 -18.97
C GLU A 281 -27.45 -34.20 -20.15
N GLY A 282 -26.69 -35.30 -20.17
CA GLY A 282 -25.77 -35.64 -21.26
C GLY A 282 -24.27 -35.57 -20.92
N GLU A 283 -23.90 -35.08 -19.73
CA GLU A 283 -22.51 -35.10 -19.25
C GLU A 283 -22.24 -36.39 -18.46
N THR A 284 -21.35 -37.24 -18.97
CA THR A 284 -20.97 -38.52 -18.31
C THR A 284 -20.02 -38.33 -17.14
N ALA A 285 -19.37 -37.17 -17.04
CA ALA A 285 -18.48 -36.83 -15.93
C ALA A 285 -19.28 -36.25 -14.76
N GLN A 286 -18.93 -36.62 -13.52
CA GLN A 286 -19.46 -36.01 -12.30
C GLN A 286 -18.83 -34.63 -12.06
N SER A 287 -19.03 -33.72 -13.01
CA SER A 287 -18.44 -32.38 -12.96
C SER A 287 -19.33 -31.34 -13.63
N CYS A 288 -19.23 -30.09 -13.18
CA CYS A 288 -19.74 -28.93 -13.89
C CYS A 288 -18.57 -28.23 -14.61
N ASN A 289 -18.67 -28.09 -15.93
CA ASN A 289 -17.73 -27.30 -16.72
C ASN A 289 -18.27 -25.88 -16.91
N ILE A 290 -17.50 -24.86 -16.53
CA ILE A 290 -17.85 -23.44 -16.65
C ILE A 290 -16.88 -22.80 -17.64
N PRO A 291 -17.23 -22.73 -18.93
CA PRO A 291 -16.38 -22.05 -19.90
C PRO A 291 -16.31 -20.56 -19.60
N HIS A 292 -15.13 -19.98 -19.79
CA HIS A 292 -14.93 -18.55 -19.55
C HIS A 292 -14.03 -17.91 -20.61
N LYS A 293 -14.02 -16.57 -20.59
CA LYS A 293 -13.18 -15.70 -21.41
C LYS A 293 -12.26 -14.80 -20.57
N GLY A 294 -12.37 -14.84 -19.23
CA GLY A 294 -11.71 -13.90 -18.33
C GLY A 294 -10.28 -14.25 -17.89
N LEU A 295 -9.93 -15.54 -17.74
CA LEU A 295 -8.58 -15.93 -17.30
C LEU A 295 -7.62 -16.15 -18.48
N SER A 296 -6.38 -15.67 -18.33
CA SER A 296 -5.31 -15.96 -19.28
C SER A 296 -4.80 -17.40 -19.15
N SER A 297 -4.06 -17.87 -20.16
CA SER A 297 -3.38 -19.17 -20.15
C SER A 297 -2.30 -19.30 -19.08
N ASP A 298 -1.91 -18.19 -18.42
CA ASP A 298 -0.97 -18.22 -17.29
C ASP A 298 -1.55 -18.90 -16.06
N PHE A 299 -2.89 -18.95 -15.99
CA PHE A 299 -3.65 -19.69 -15.02
C PHE A 299 -4.05 -21.02 -15.63
N ASN A 300 -3.24 -22.06 -15.41
CA ASN A 300 -3.57 -23.38 -15.88
C ASN A 300 -3.15 -24.44 -14.85
N TYR A 301 -4.10 -25.32 -14.53
CA TYR A 301 -4.02 -26.35 -13.50
C TYR A 301 -3.94 -25.84 -12.05
N GLU A 302 -4.35 -24.61 -11.77
CA GLU A 302 -4.58 -24.19 -10.38
C GLU A 302 -5.75 -24.97 -9.81
N ARG A 303 -5.44 -25.80 -8.81
CA ARG A 303 -6.39 -26.69 -8.16
C ARG A 303 -6.66 -26.21 -6.75
N SER A 304 -7.92 -26.18 -6.36
CA SER A 304 -8.31 -26.01 -4.97
C SER A 304 -9.34 -27.06 -4.60
N PHE A 305 -9.28 -27.48 -3.35
CA PHE A 305 -10.26 -28.38 -2.78
C PHE A 305 -11.18 -27.59 -1.87
N GLN A 306 -12.47 -27.64 -2.17
CA GLN A 306 -13.45 -26.73 -1.63
C GLN A 306 -14.62 -27.49 -0.99
N TYR A 307 -15.19 -26.91 0.06
CA TYR A 307 -16.51 -27.32 0.51
C TYR A 307 -17.55 -26.73 -0.43
N ALA A 308 -18.53 -27.55 -0.78
CA ALA A 308 -19.70 -27.13 -1.51
C ALA A 308 -20.95 -27.66 -0.81
N ARG A 309 -22.11 -27.17 -1.23
CA ARG A 309 -23.40 -27.69 -0.80
C ARG A 309 -24.37 -27.77 -1.98
N GLY A 310 -25.33 -28.68 -1.89
CA GLY A 310 -26.52 -28.63 -2.73
C GLY A 310 -27.29 -27.33 -2.52
N THR A 311 -28.13 -26.95 -3.48
CA THR A 311 -29.09 -25.86 -3.29
C THR A 311 -30.24 -26.29 -2.38
N GLU A 312 -31.24 -25.42 -2.20
CA GLU A 312 -32.45 -25.71 -1.42
C GLU A 312 -33.17 -26.96 -1.92
N GLU A 313 -33.25 -27.13 -3.25
CA GLU A 313 -33.83 -28.29 -3.94
C GLU A 313 -33.12 -29.61 -3.56
N GLU A 314 -31.85 -29.51 -3.19
CA GLU A 314 -30.95 -30.61 -2.85
C GLU A 314 -30.73 -30.74 -1.33
N ASN A 315 -31.61 -30.13 -0.52
CA ASN A 315 -31.57 -30.15 0.95
C ASN A 315 -30.24 -29.66 1.56
N TYR A 316 -29.49 -28.82 0.85
CA TYR A 316 -28.19 -28.31 1.30
C TYR A 316 -27.17 -29.40 1.69
N ILE A 317 -27.23 -30.58 1.05
CA ILE A 317 -26.27 -31.67 1.29
C ILE A 317 -24.85 -31.15 1.10
N ILE A 318 -23.94 -31.46 2.02
CA ILE A 318 -22.55 -31.00 1.95
C ILE A 318 -21.74 -31.91 1.02
N HIS A 319 -20.91 -31.29 0.19
CA HIS A 319 -20.00 -31.95 -0.75
C HIS A 319 -18.56 -31.49 -0.56
N TYR A 320 -17.64 -32.32 -1.03
CA TYR A 320 -16.26 -31.96 -1.23
C TYR A 320 -15.97 -31.97 -2.74
N VAL A 321 -15.58 -30.81 -3.27
CA VAL A 321 -15.33 -30.61 -4.70
C VAL A 321 -13.91 -30.20 -4.96
N CYS A 322 -13.41 -30.56 -6.13
CA CYS A 322 -12.16 -30.07 -6.68
C CYS A 322 -12.48 -29.03 -7.75
N VAL A 323 -12.05 -27.79 -7.52
CA VAL A 323 -12.16 -26.70 -8.48
C VAL A 323 -10.81 -26.54 -9.17
N ILE A 324 -10.79 -26.73 -10.48
CA ILE A 324 -9.58 -26.68 -11.31
C ILE A 324 -9.76 -25.66 -12.42
N VAL A 325 -8.81 -24.74 -12.55
CA VAL A 325 -8.70 -23.88 -13.73
C VAL A 325 -7.99 -24.65 -14.85
N LEU A 326 -8.62 -24.78 -16.00
CA LEU A 326 -8.05 -25.43 -17.18
C LEU A 326 -8.07 -24.40 -18.31
N ASN A 327 -6.89 -23.98 -18.80
CA ASN A 327 -6.75 -22.98 -19.88
C ASN A 327 -5.75 -23.37 -20.97
N SER A 328 -5.28 -24.63 -20.99
CA SER A 328 -4.36 -25.11 -22.03
C SER A 328 -5.04 -25.41 -23.36
N VAL A 329 -6.01 -26.34 -23.36
CA VAL A 329 -6.70 -26.82 -24.57
C VAL A 329 -8.13 -26.28 -24.67
N SER A 330 -8.75 -26.02 -23.53
CA SER A 330 -10.12 -25.51 -23.38
C SER A 330 -10.13 -24.55 -22.21
N THR A 331 -10.72 -23.35 -22.35
CA THR A 331 -10.78 -22.34 -21.28
C THR A 331 -12.02 -22.52 -20.41
N ARG A 332 -11.84 -23.13 -19.24
CA ARG A 332 -12.93 -23.44 -18.32
C ARG A 332 -12.45 -23.58 -16.87
N ILE A 333 -13.36 -23.26 -15.96
CA ILE A 333 -13.30 -23.73 -14.57
C ILE A 333 -14.06 -25.04 -14.51
N ASN A 334 -13.41 -26.10 -14.08
CA ASN A 334 -14.05 -27.40 -13.85
C ASN A 334 -14.30 -27.56 -12.35
N ILE A 335 -15.52 -27.92 -11.99
CA ILE A 335 -15.90 -28.31 -10.64
C ILE A 335 -16.18 -29.80 -10.66
N SER A 336 -15.24 -30.61 -10.19
CA SER A 336 -15.36 -32.06 -10.10
C SER A 336 -15.78 -32.48 -8.71
N MET A 337 -16.75 -33.38 -8.60
CA MET A 337 -17.12 -33.97 -7.30
C MET A 337 -16.07 -35.01 -6.91
N CYS A 338 -15.55 -34.92 -5.68
CA CYS A 338 -14.55 -35.86 -5.20
C CYS A 338 -15.14 -36.93 -4.27
N VAL A 339 -16.00 -36.53 -3.33
CA VAL A 339 -16.61 -37.42 -2.33
C VAL A 339 -17.99 -36.88 -1.92
N GLY A 340 -18.95 -37.78 -1.67
CA GLY A 340 -20.30 -37.47 -1.17
C GLY A 340 -21.42 -37.98 -2.08
N MET A 341 -22.68 -37.72 -1.70
CA MET A 341 -23.80 -37.88 -2.63
C MET A 341 -23.68 -36.82 -3.72
N HIS A 342 -23.86 -37.19 -4.99
CA HIS A 342 -23.70 -36.27 -6.12
C HIS A 342 -25.04 -35.56 -6.39
N THR A 343 -25.05 -34.24 -6.29
CA THR A 343 -26.21 -33.39 -6.56
C THR A 343 -26.03 -32.69 -7.90
N ASP A 344 -27.10 -32.47 -8.65
CA ASP A 344 -26.97 -31.80 -9.95
C ASP A 344 -26.77 -30.30 -9.78
N HIS A 345 -27.27 -29.72 -8.69
CA HIS A 345 -27.23 -28.28 -8.43
C HIS A 345 -26.35 -27.96 -7.21
N ILE A 346 -25.16 -27.39 -7.46
CA ILE A 346 -24.12 -27.16 -6.45
C ILE A 346 -23.81 -25.67 -6.25
N ASN A 347 -23.44 -25.34 -5.01
CA ASN A 347 -22.89 -24.05 -4.62
C ASN A 347 -21.56 -24.26 -3.89
N THR A 348 -20.45 -23.77 -4.47
CA THR A 348 -19.16 -23.69 -3.78
C THR A 348 -18.85 -22.24 -3.39
N PHE A 349 -18.43 -22.04 -2.14
CA PHE A 349 -18.20 -20.73 -1.57
C PHE A 349 -17.08 -20.72 -0.54
N GLY A 350 -16.44 -19.57 -0.34
CA GLY A 350 -15.43 -19.35 0.70
C GLY A 350 -14.04 -19.03 0.16
N THR A 351 -13.01 -19.30 0.95
CA THR A 351 -11.60 -19.06 0.61
C THR A 351 -10.79 -20.31 0.86
N TYR A 352 -10.00 -20.74 -0.13
CA TYR A 352 -9.31 -22.02 -0.13
C TYR A 352 -7.86 -21.88 -0.61
N CYS A 353 -7.00 -22.75 -0.11
CA CYS A 353 -5.63 -22.87 -0.60
C CYS A 353 -5.61 -23.50 -2.00
N VAL A 354 -4.71 -23.00 -2.83
CA VAL A 354 -4.45 -23.48 -4.18
C VAL A 354 -3.21 -24.37 -4.15
N THR A 355 -3.41 -25.57 -4.66
CA THR A 355 -2.43 -26.62 -4.85
C THR A 355 -2.01 -26.66 -6.33
N LYS A 356 -0.76 -27.05 -6.58
CA LYS A 356 -0.26 -27.34 -7.93
C LYS A 356 -0.10 -28.84 -8.10
#